data_AF-A0A521RV38-F1
#
_entry.id   AF-A0A521RV38-F1
#
_cell.length_a   1.000
_cell.length_b   1.000
_cell.length_c   1.000
_cell.angle_alpha   90.00
_cell.angle_beta   90.00
_cell.angle_gamma   90.00
#
_symmetry.space_group_name_H-M   'P 1'
#
loop_
_entity.id
_entity.type
_entity.pdbx_description
1 polymer ?
#
loop_
_entity_poly.entity_id
_entity_poly.type
_entity_poly.pdbx_seq_one_letter_code
_entity_poly.pdbx_strand_id
1 'polypeptide(L)'
;MRAGVVGAAGWPLAAGSDRRRAARLLLAFGVSGLALLVLSAGLVIGALGALAEAAGTIDAQRARLVALIDPTEAVLDRAAGTSANAGTSLQASAGAARDGAVLSLQLADAMEAMARAAQVDVLGVRPFSGIADELSAVAASSRTLATNLDATAGALDVNFADSRSVARDLGTLADQLARLRTELDATTAAGVSTASGPDLPTLVRLARLVLLGLLAWLAIPAVLAIWLGWRFRRG
;
A
#
# COMPACT_ATOMS: atom_id res chain seq x y z
N MET A 1 -54.03 -10.52 -94.98
CA MET A 1 -54.42 -9.08 -94.95
C MET A 1 -55.21 -8.85 -93.67
N ARG A 2 -54.88 -7.81 -92.88
CA ARG A 2 -55.32 -7.47 -91.49
C ARG A 2 -54.64 -8.31 -90.40
N ALA A 3 -53.67 -7.83 -89.61
CA ALA A 3 -53.54 -6.61 -88.79
C ALA A 3 -54.54 -6.56 -87.62
N GLY A 4 -54.02 -6.70 -86.40
CA GLY A 4 -54.75 -6.61 -85.12
C GLY A 4 -53.78 -6.34 -83.98
N VAL A 5 -53.38 -5.07 -83.85
CA VAL A 5 -52.65 -4.45 -82.74
C VAL A 5 -53.67 -4.05 -81.67
N VAL A 6 -53.56 -4.53 -80.42
CA VAL A 6 -54.03 -3.91 -79.15
C VAL A 6 -53.41 -4.73 -78.00
N GLY A 7 -52.82 -4.23 -76.92
CA GLY A 7 -52.62 -2.87 -76.46
C GLY A 7 -51.58 -2.86 -75.34
N ALA A 8 -50.66 -1.90 -75.39
CA ALA A 8 -49.72 -1.62 -74.32
C ALA A 8 -50.46 -0.90 -73.20
N ALA A 9 -50.62 -1.58 -72.06
CA ALA A 9 -51.08 -0.96 -70.82
C ALA A 9 -49.97 -0.01 -70.32
N GLY A 10 -50.14 1.28 -70.62
CA GLY A 10 -49.29 2.34 -70.08
C GLY A 10 -49.52 2.49 -68.58
N TRP A 11 -48.51 2.12 -67.79
CA TRP A 11 -48.45 2.47 -66.37
C TRP A 11 -48.08 3.96 -66.28
N PRO A 12 -48.88 4.81 -65.61
CA PRO A 12 -48.56 6.20 -65.42
C PRO A 12 -47.31 6.33 -64.53
N LEU A 13 -46.22 6.82 -65.14
CA LEU A 13 -44.97 7.14 -64.47
C LEU A 13 -45.17 8.34 -63.52
N ALA A 14 -45.54 8.05 -62.27
CA ALA A 14 -45.39 8.98 -61.15
C ALA A 14 -43.89 9.10 -60.75
N ALA A 15 -43.00 9.40 -61.70
CA ALA A 15 -41.55 9.29 -61.54
C ALA A 15 -40.85 10.56 -61.02
N GLY A 16 -41.60 11.65 -60.79
CA GLY A 16 -41.04 12.97 -60.45
C GLY A 16 -40.88 13.26 -58.96
N SER A 17 -41.80 12.78 -58.11
CA SER A 17 -41.82 13.10 -56.67
C SER A 17 -40.92 12.16 -55.84
N ASP A 18 -40.70 10.92 -56.29
CA ASP A 18 -39.92 9.92 -55.55
C ASP A 18 -38.41 10.16 -55.59
N ARG A 19 -37.86 10.69 -56.70
CA ARG A 19 -36.43 11.03 -56.79
C ARG A 19 -35.99 12.07 -55.75
N ARG A 20 -36.85 13.06 -55.48
CA ARG A 20 -36.57 14.12 -54.47
C ARG A 20 -36.70 13.62 -53.02
N ARG A 21 -37.42 12.52 -52.80
CA ARG A 21 -37.52 11.84 -51.48
C ARG A 21 -36.33 10.91 -51.26
N ALA A 22 -35.95 10.12 -52.27
CA ALA A 22 -34.76 9.27 -52.24
C ALA A 22 -33.48 10.10 -51.99
N ALA A 23 -33.31 11.22 -52.68
CA ALA A 23 -32.16 12.10 -52.47
C ALA A 23 -32.11 12.69 -51.04
N ARG A 24 -33.26 13.01 -50.44
CA ARG A 24 -33.33 13.51 -49.05
C ARG A 24 -33.01 12.41 -48.02
N LEU A 25 -33.50 11.19 -48.25
CA LEU A 25 -33.19 10.05 -47.37
C LEU A 25 -31.71 9.69 -47.41
N LEU A 26 -31.08 9.73 -48.60
CA LEU A 26 -29.65 9.46 -48.74
C LEU A 26 -28.78 10.52 -48.03
N LEU A 27 -29.18 11.80 -48.13
CA LEU A 27 -28.49 12.90 -47.46
C LEU A 27 -28.65 12.84 -45.94
N ALA A 28 -29.86 12.51 -45.46
CA ALA A 28 -30.12 12.31 -44.05
C ALA A 28 -29.32 11.12 -43.48
N PHE A 29 -29.20 10.03 -44.22
CA PHE A 29 -28.40 8.86 -43.86
C PHE A 29 -26.89 9.16 -43.84
N GLY A 30 -26.39 9.92 -44.81
CA GLY A 30 -24.98 10.34 -44.84
C GLY A 30 -24.61 11.26 -43.68
N VAL A 31 -25.46 12.25 -43.38
CA VAL A 31 -25.25 13.17 -42.24
C VAL A 31 -25.35 12.44 -40.91
N SER A 32 -26.32 11.51 -40.75
CA SER A 32 -26.45 10.73 -39.51
C SER A 32 -25.26 9.79 -39.28
N GLY A 33 -24.77 9.13 -40.34
CA GLY A 33 -23.57 8.29 -40.27
C GLY A 33 -22.32 9.08 -39.87
N LEU A 34 -22.13 10.27 -40.44
CA LEU A 34 -21.00 11.14 -40.10
C LEU A 34 -21.10 11.68 -38.66
N ALA A 35 -22.30 12.04 -38.22
CA ALA A 35 -22.55 12.46 -36.84
C ALA A 35 -22.27 11.33 -35.83
N LEU A 36 -22.72 10.10 -36.08
CA LEU A 36 -22.44 8.93 -35.24
C LEU A 36 -20.94 8.62 -35.14
N LEU A 37 -20.23 8.79 -36.25
CA LEU A 37 -18.79 8.54 -36.32
C LEU A 37 -17.98 9.62 -35.58
N VAL A 38 -18.36 10.90 -35.67
CA VAL A 38 -17.74 11.96 -34.85
C VAL A 38 -18.03 11.75 -33.36
N LEU A 39 -19.27 11.38 -33.02
CA LEU A 39 -19.68 11.12 -31.64
C LEU A 39 -18.89 9.95 -31.03
N SER A 40 -18.78 8.83 -31.76
CA SER A 40 -18.03 7.65 -31.31
C SER A 40 -16.53 7.92 -31.20
N ALA A 41 -15.94 8.69 -32.12
CA ALA A 41 -14.55 9.13 -32.02
C ALA A 41 -14.31 9.97 -30.76
N GLY A 42 -15.22 10.91 -30.47
CA GLY A 42 -15.16 11.73 -29.26
C GLY A 42 -15.23 10.89 -27.98
N LEU A 43 -16.13 9.90 -27.95
CA LEU A 43 -16.25 8.95 -26.83
C LEU A 43 -14.98 8.13 -26.61
N VAL A 44 -14.38 7.59 -27.68
CA VAL A 44 -13.15 6.79 -27.58
C VAL A 44 -11.97 7.65 -27.13
N ILE A 45 -11.80 8.86 -27.68
CA ILE A 45 -10.72 9.78 -27.28
C ILE A 45 -10.90 10.21 -25.82
N GLY A 46 -12.14 10.50 -25.39
CA GLY A 46 -12.45 10.83 -24.00
C GLY A 46 -12.16 9.69 -23.04
N ALA A 47 -12.55 8.45 -23.39
CA ALA A 47 -12.29 7.27 -22.58
C ALA A 47 -10.79 6.95 -22.47
N LEU A 48 -10.03 7.09 -23.56
CA LEU A 48 -8.57 6.92 -23.56
C LEU A 48 -7.86 8.00 -22.73
N GLY A 49 -8.35 9.25 -22.78
CA GLY A 49 -7.84 10.34 -21.96
C GLY A 49 -8.05 10.06 -20.47
N ALA A 50 -9.27 9.67 -20.08
CA ALA A 50 -9.58 9.29 -18.70
C ALA A 50 -8.76 8.09 -18.22
N LEU A 51 -8.51 7.11 -19.09
CA LEU A 51 -7.68 5.95 -18.76
C LEU A 51 -6.19 6.33 -18.56
N ALA A 52 -5.66 7.23 -19.38
CA ALA A 52 -4.29 7.72 -19.22
C ALA A 52 -4.10 8.52 -17.94
N GLU A 53 -5.09 9.34 -17.57
CA GLU A 53 -5.09 10.11 -16.32
C GLU A 53 -5.27 9.20 -15.09
N ALA A 54 -6.11 8.17 -15.19
CA ALA A 54 -6.24 7.12 -14.17
C ALA A 54 -4.93 6.34 -13.99
N ALA A 55 -4.23 5.98 -15.08
CA ALA A 55 -2.94 5.32 -15.00
C ALA A 55 -1.87 6.20 -14.33
N GLY A 56 -1.79 7.48 -14.73
CA GLY A 56 -0.83 8.42 -14.12
C GLY A 56 -1.10 8.69 -12.64
N THR A 57 -2.37 8.72 -12.22
CA THR A 57 -2.71 8.87 -10.79
C THR A 57 -2.36 7.63 -9.98
N ILE A 58 -2.54 6.42 -10.52
CA ILE A 58 -2.11 5.17 -9.88
C ILE A 58 -0.59 5.14 -9.69
N ASP A 59 0.19 5.50 -10.70
CA ASP A 59 1.65 5.55 -10.60
C ASP A 59 2.12 6.58 -9.57
N ALA A 60 1.48 7.76 -9.51
CA ALA A 60 1.79 8.78 -8.51
C ALA A 60 1.44 8.34 -7.08
N GLN A 61 0.28 7.69 -6.89
CA GLN A 61 -0.12 7.12 -5.59
C GLN A 61 0.86 6.04 -5.14
N ARG A 62 1.27 5.18 -6.06
CA ARG A 62 2.24 4.13 -5.81
C ARG A 62 3.61 4.67 -5.44
N ALA A 63 4.14 5.65 -6.18
CA ALA A 63 5.41 6.29 -5.87
C ALA A 63 5.38 6.92 -4.47
N ARG A 64 4.24 7.49 -4.06
CA ARG A 64 4.01 7.96 -2.69
C ARG A 64 4.02 6.83 -1.66
N LEU A 65 3.39 5.69 -1.95
CA LEU A 65 3.41 4.53 -1.05
C LEU A 65 4.83 4.00 -0.87
N VAL A 66 5.60 3.85 -1.95
CA VAL A 66 7.02 3.43 -1.87
C VAL A 66 7.85 4.44 -1.08
N ALA A 67 7.64 5.74 -1.32
CA ALA A 67 8.32 6.80 -0.58
C ALA A 67 7.96 6.84 0.92
N LEU A 68 6.84 6.24 1.33
CA LEU A 68 6.46 6.07 2.74
C LEU A 68 7.04 4.79 3.34
N ILE A 69 7.27 3.75 2.54
CA ILE A 69 7.85 2.47 3.02
C ILE A 69 9.29 2.68 3.51
N ASP A 70 10.14 3.38 2.76
CA ASP A 70 11.54 3.63 3.12
C ASP A 70 11.71 4.25 4.53
N PRO A 71 11.04 5.37 4.87
CA PRO A 71 11.14 5.94 6.21
C PRO A 71 10.50 5.04 7.27
N THR A 72 9.47 4.27 6.96
CA THR A 72 8.88 3.31 7.91
C THR A 72 9.84 2.17 8.22
N GLU A 73 10.50 1.58 7.22
CA GLU A 73 11.51 0.53 7.39
C GLU A 73 12.67 1.04 8.26
N ALA A 74 13.20 2.23 7.96
CA ALA A 74 14.27 2.84 8.75
C ALA A 74 13.86 3.20 10.19
N VAL A 75 12.57 3.46 10.45
CA VAL A 75 12.04 3.68 11.80
C VAL A 75 11.90 2.36 12.55
N LEU A 76 11.40 1.31 11.89
CA LEU A 76 11.28 -0.02 12.48
C LEU A 76 12.64 -0.62 12.82
N ASP A 77 13.64 -0.47 11.94
CA ASP A 77 15.01 -0.93 12.19
C ASP A 77 15.66 -0.18 13.37
N ARG A 78 15.53 1.15 13.41
CA ARG A 78 15.97 1.95 14.58
C ARG A 78 15.23 1.58 15.86
N ALA A 79 13.94 1.31 15.79
CA ALA A 79 13.16 0.87 16.94
C ALA A 79 13.66 -0.51 17.43
N ALA A 80 13.88 -1.47 16.54
CA ALA A 80 14.45 -2.77 16.87
C ALA A 80 15.84 -2.65 17.51
N GLY A 81 16.73 -1.83 16.94
CA GLY A 81 18.05 -1.54 17.52
C GLY A 81 17.98 -0.87 18.89
N THR A 82 17.04 0.07 19.08
CA THR A 82 16.81 0.74 20.37
C THR A 82 16.29 -0.23 21.42
N SER A 83 15.34 -1.10 21.06
CA SER A 83 14.83 -2.16 21.93
C SER A 83 15.92 -3.16 22.32
N ALA A 84 16.83 -3.52 21.39
CA ALA A 84 17.96 -4.38 21.69
C ALA A 84 18.94 -3.73 22.69
N ASN A 85 19.27 -2.44 22.50
CA ASN A 85 20.14 -1.69 23.41
C ASN A 85 19.51 -1.50 24.79
N ALA A 86 18.22 -1.20 24.85
CA ALA A 86 17.46 -1.15 26.10
C ALA A 86 17.52 -2.51 26.81
N GLY A 87 17.46 -3.62 26.06
CA GLY A 87 17.63 -4.95 26.61
C GLY A 87 18.98 -5.13 27.33
N THR A 88 20.09 -4.72 26.70
CA THR A 88 21.42 -4.77 27.34
C THR A 88 21.46 -3.97 28.65
N SER A 89 20.82 -2.79 28.68
CA SER A 89 20.74 -1.97 29.90
C SER A 89 19.88 -2.61 31.00
N LEU A 90 18.77 -3.25 30.64
CA LEU A 90 17.93 -4.00 31.58
C LEU A 90 18.68 -5.20 32.16
N GLN A 91 19.42 -5.94 31.34
CA GLN A 91 20.24 -7.06 31.79
C GLN A 91 21.35 -6.61 32.76
N ALA A 92 22.03 -5.50 32.47
CA ALA A 92 23.01 -4.92 33.38
C ALA A 92 22.36 -4.48 34.72
N SER A 93 21.17 -3.88 34.65
CA SER A 93 20.40 -3.48 35.83
C SER A 93 19.97 -4.69 36.67
N ALA A 94 19.56 -5.79 36.03
CA ALA A 94 19.20 -7.04 36.70
C ALA A 94 20.42 -7.67 37.41
N GLY A 95 21.59 -7.64 36.76
CA GLY A 95 22.85 -8.05 37.37
C GLY A 95 23.19 -7.23 38.61
N ALA A 96 23.16 -5.90 38.48
CA ALA A 96 23.43 -5.00 39.60
C ALA A 96 22.45 -5.18 40.78
N ALA A 97 21.16 -5.45 40.50
CA ALA A 97 20.17 -5.76 41.52
C ALA A 97 20.50 -7.06 42.26
N ARG A 98 20.92 -8.12 41.56
CA ARG A 98 21.38 -9.39 42.17
C ARG A 98 22.61 -9.19 43.03
N ASP A 99 23.60 -8.43 42.55
CA ASP A 99 24.80 -8.12 43.33
C ASP A 99 24.45 -7.35 44.61
N GLY A 100 23.52 -6.39 44.52
CA GLY A 100 22.97 -5.69 45.67
C GLY A 100 22.22 -6.62 46.65
N ALA A 101 21.49 -7.61 46.13
CA ALA A 101 20.82 -8.62 46.95
C ALA A 101 21.83 -9.47 47.73
N VAL A 102 22.89 -9.94 47.06
CA VAL A 102 23.98 -10.70 47.69
C VAL A 102 24.68 -9.88 48.77
N LEU A 103 25.01 -8.62 48.50
CA LEU A 103 25.61 -7.73 49.49
C LEU A 103 24.69 -7.51 50.70
N SER A 104 23.38 -7.37 50.46
CA SER A 104 22.38 -7.21 51.53
C SER A 104 22.27 -8.46 52.40
N LEU A 105 22.38 -9.66 51.81
CA LEU A 105 22.44 -10.91 52.57
C LEU A 105 23.72 -11.01 53.41
N GLN A 106 24.88 -10.68 52.82
CA GLN A 106 26.15 -10.67 53.55
C GLN A 106 26.13 -9.69 54.73
N LEU A 107 25.52 -8.51 54.53
CA LEU A 107 25.31 -7.54 55.61
C LEU A 107 24.39 -8.11 56.69
N ALA A 108 23.29 -8.75 56.30
CA ALA A 108 22.40 -9.39 57.27
C ALA A 108 23.12 -10.45 58.11
N ASP A 109 23.93 -11.30 57.48
CA ASP A 109 24.68 -12.35 58.17
C ASP A 109 25.75 -11.77 59.11
N ALA A 110 26.41 -10.68 58.71
CA ALA A 110 27.35 -9.97 59.56
C ALA A 110 26.65 -9.33 60.78
N MET A 111 25.49 -8.70 60.57
CA MET A 111 24.69 -8.10 61.64
C MET A 111 24.16 -9.16 62.61
N GLU A 112 23.71 -10.31 62.11
CA GLU A 112 23.29 -11.46 62.92
C GLU A 112 24.45 -12.07 63.72
N ALA A 113 25.65 -12.15 63.13
CA ALA A 113 26.84 -12.59 63.83
C ALA A 113 27.23 -11.63 64.96
N MET A 114 27.16 -10.32 64.73
CA MET A 114 27.39 -9.30 65.77
C MET A 114 26.31 -9.34 66.86
N ALA A 115 25.04 -9.51 66.49
CA ALA A 115 23.94 -9.65 67.45
C ALA A 115 24.16 -10.84 68.39
N ARG A 116 24.57 -12.00 67.84
CA ARG A 116 24.93 -13.19 68.64
C ARG A 116 26.12 -12.94 69.56
N ALA A 117 27.14 -12.22 69.08
CA ALA A 117 28.29 -11.86 69.91
C ALA A 117 27.93 -10.87 71.05
N ALA A 118 26.94 -10.00 70.84
CA ALA A 118 26.45 -9.07 71.86
C ALA A 118 25.60 -9.73 72.96
N GLN A 119 25.13 -10.97 72.75
CA GLN A 119 24.35 -11.73 73.74
C GLN A 119 25.21 -12.41 74.82
N VAL A 120 26.51 -12.11 74.91
CA VAL A 120 27.40 -12.64 75.95
C VAL A 120 26.93 -12.16 77.33
N ASP A 121 26.82 -13.12 78.23
CA ASP A 121 26.31 -12.93 79.58
C ASP A 121 27.48 -12.79 80.57
N VAL A 122 27.50 -11.71 81.35
CA VAL A 122 28.50 -11.47 82.40
C VAL A 122 27.78 -11.45 83.74
N LEU A 123 27.94 -12.53 84.51
CA LEU A 123 27.34 -12.69 85.84
C LEU A 123 25.80 -12.60 85.86
N GLY A 124 25.11 -13.03 84.79
CA GLY A 124 23.65 -13.00 84.69
C GLY A 124 23.08 -11.68 84.16
N VAL A 125 23.93 -10.74 83.77
CA VAL A 125 23.54 -9.44 83.22
C VAL A 125 23.99 -9.36 81.76
N ARG A 126 23.07 -8.96 80.88
CA ARG A 126 23.28 -8.75 79.44
C ARG A 126 23.28 -7.26 79.12
N PRO A 127 24.39 -6.53 79.30
CA PRO A 127 24.42 -5.08 79.16
C PRO A 127 24.13 -4.58 77.73
N PHE A 128 24.24 -5.45 76.72
CA PHE A 128 24.07 -5.10 75.30
C PHE A 128 22.82 -5.70 74.66
N SER A 129 21.84 -6.18 75.45
CA SER A 129 20.65 -6.83 74.89
C SER A 129 19.88 -5.95 73.90
N GLY A 130 19.72 -4.66 74.19
CA GLY A 130 19.05 -3.73 73.28
C GLY A 130 19.77 -3.56 71.94
N ILE A 131 21.11 -3.55 71.94
CA ILE A 131 21.90 -3.45 70.71
C ILE A 131 21.75 -4.75 69.89
N ALA A 132 21.70 -5.92 70.55
CA ALA A 132 21.49 -7.19 69.86
C ALA A 132 20.13 -7.23 69.14
N ASP A 133 19.08 -6.68 69.74
CA ASP A 133 17.74 -6.59 69.12
C ASP A 133 17.74 -5.66 67.91
N GLU A 134 18.39 -4.49 68.00
CA GLU A 134 18.53 -3.56 66.87
C GLU A 134 19.32 -4.17 65.71
N LEU A 135 20.45 -4.84 65.99
CA LEU A 135 21.24 -5.53 64.97
C LEU A 135 20.45 -6.65 64.29
N SER A 136 19.64 -7.39 65.05
CA SER A 136 18.74 -8.42 64.50
C SER A 136 17.65 -7.81 63.61
N ALA A 137 17.07 -6.67 64.00
CA ALA A 137 16.10 -5.95 63.19
C ALA A 137 16.70 -5.42 61.87
N VAL A 138 17.94 -4.92 61.90
CA VAL A 138 18.69 -4.53 60.69
C VAL A 138 18.95 -5.75 59.82
N ALA A 139 19.39 -6.88 60.39
CA ALA A 139 19.58 -8.12 59.65
C ALA A 139 18.31 -8.58 58.93
N ALA A 140 17.16 -8.58 59.62
CA ALA A 140 15.86 -8.92 59.03
C ALA A 140 15.46 -7.96 57.89
N SER A 141 15.70 -6.66 58.08
CA SER A 141 15.44 -5.64 57.06
C SER A 141 16.34 -5.82 55.84
N SER A 142 17.63 -6.13 56.04
CA SER A 142 18.59 -6.41 54.96
C SER A 142 18.22 -7.69 54.18
N ARG A 143 17.74 -8.75 54.85
CA ARG A 143 17.20 -9.94 54.15
C ARG A 143 15.97 -9.60 53.32
N THR A 144 15.06 -8.78 53.85
CA THR A 144 13.88 -8.33 53.11
C THR A 144 14.27 -7.51 51.87
N LEU A 145 15.23 -6.60 52.01
CA LEU A 145 15.77 -5.83 50.89
C LEU A 145 16.39 -6.76 49.83
N ALA A 146 17.16 -7.77 50.26
CA ALA A 146 17.73 -8.75 49.34
C ALA A 146 16.66 -9.48 48.52
N THR A 147 15.61 -9.96 49.17
CA THR A 147 14.47 -10.60 48.49
C THR A 147 13.81 -9.67 47.49
N ASN A 148 13.62 -8.39 47.84
CA ASN A 148 13.02 -7.39 46.95
C ASN A 148 13.92 -7.08 45.74
N LEU A 149 15.23 -7.00 45.94
CA LEU A 149 16.20 -6.78 44.88
C LEU A 149 16.27 -7.98 43.92
N ASP A 150 16.22 -9.21 44.45
CA ASP A 150 16.16 -10.42 43.62
C ASP A 150 14.85 -10.51 42.81
N ALA A 151 13.71 -10.19 43.44
CA ALA A 151 12.44 -10.09 42.73
C ALA A 151 12.45 -9.01 41.64
N THR A 152 13.10 -7.87 41.91
CA THR A 152 13.29 -6.79 40.93
C THR A 152 14.17 -7.27 39.76
N ALA A 153 15.26 -7.98 40.03
CA ALA A 153 16.09 -8.59 39.00
C ALA A 153 15.31 -9.57 38.13
N GLY A 154 14.47 -10.41 38.75
CA GLY A 154 13.56 -11.31 38.03
C GLY A 154 12.59 -10.57 37.11
N ALA A 155 11.97 -9.48 37.59
CA ALA A 155 11.09 -8.66 36.76
C ALA A 155 11.84 -7.98 35.60
N LEU A 156 13.07 -7.53 35.81
CA LEU A 156 13.92 -6.96 34.76
C LEU A 156 14.30 -7.99 33.69
N ASP A 157 14.55 -9.25 34.08
CA ASP A 157 14.82 -10.33 33.12
C ASP A 157 13.59 -10.66 32.25
N VAL A 158 12.38 -10.62 32.82
CA VAL A 158 11.14 -10.76 32.04
C VAL A 158 10.99 -9.60 31.04
N ASN A 159 11.14 -8.36 31.51
CA ASN A 159 11.10 -7.17 30.63
C ASN A 159 12.14 -7.22 29.51
N PHE A 160 13.32 -7.78 29.79
CA PHE A 160 14.36 -8.01 28.80
C PHE A 160 13.93 -9.03 27.73
N ALA A 161 13.36 -10.15 28.14
CA ALA A 161 12.85 -11.17 27.22
C ALA A 161 11.73 -10.60 26.33
N ASP A 162 10.81 -9.84 26.93
CA ASP A 162 9.72 -9.18 26.21
C ASP A 162 10.25 -8.15 25.20
N SER A 163 11.21 -7.31 25.62
CA SER A 163 11.86 -6.33 24.74
C SER A 163 12.55 -7.00 23.54
N ARG A 164 13.15 -8.17 23.73
CA ARG A 164 13.71 -8.98 22.63
C ARG A 164 12.64 -9.58 21.74
N SER A 165 11.48 -9.95 22.27
CA SER A 165 10.35 -10.37 21.44
C SER A 165 9.88 -9.24 20.55
N VAL A 166 9.64 -8.06 21.13
CA VAL A 166 9.23 -6.85 20.38
C VAL A 166 10.26 -6.51 19.29
N ALA A 167 11.56 -6.56 19.59
CA ALA A 167 12.59 -6.31 18.58
C ALA A 167 12.53 -7.31 17.40
N ARG A 168 12.26 -8.59 17.67
CA ARG A 168 12.09 -9.62 16.62
C ARG A 168 10.82 -9.39 15.80
N ASP A 169 9.73 -9.01 16.44
CA ASP A 169 8.47 -8.73 15.76
C ASP A 169 8.61 -7.50 14.85
N LEU A 170 9.29 -6.44 15.31
CA LEU A 170 9.63 -5.27 14.50
C LEU A 170 10.52 -5.62 13.31
N GLY A 171 11.53 -6.48 13.50
CA GLY A 171 12.36 -6.99 12.40
C GLY A 171 11.55 -7.79 11.37
N THR A 172 10.61 -8.62 11.83
CA THR A 172 9.71 -9.37 10.96
C THR A 172 8.80 -8.44 10.13
N LEU A 173 8.29 -7.37 10.75
CA LEU A 173 7.50 -6.35 10.05
C LEU A 173 8.34 -5.60 9.00
N ALA A 174 9.59 -5.26 9.33
CA ALA A 174 10.52 -4.65 8.36
C ALA A 174 10.77 -5.57 7.16
N ASP A 175 11.03 -6.86 7.40
CA ASP A 175 11.19 -7.86 6.34
C ASP A 175 9.93 -8.00 5.47
N GLN A 176 8.74 -7.99 6.07
CA GLN A 176 7.47 -8.03 5.34
C GLN A 176 7.28 -6.79 4.46
N LEU A 177 7.66 -5.60 4.94
CA LEU A 177 7.62 -4.37 4.15
C LEU A 177 8.63 -4.40 2.99
N ALA A 178 9.85 -4.90 3.23
CA ALA A 178 10.85 -5.07 2.18
C ALA A 178 10.40 -6.07 1.08
N ARG A 179 9.69 -7.14 1.48
CA ARG A 179 9.06 -8.07 0.52
C ARG A 179 7.95 -7.40 -0.26
N LEU A 180 7.04 -6.67 0.40
CA LEU A 180 5.97 -5.93 -0.27
C LEU A 180 6.53 -4.92 -1.28
N ARG A 181 7.63 -4.23 -0.93
CA ARG A 181 8.36 -3.35 -1.86
C ARG A 181 8.88 -4.12 -3.06
N THR A 182 9.52 -5.27 -2.85
CA THR A 182 10.07 -6.09 -3.92
C THR A 182 8.96 -6.61 -4.85
N GLU A 183 7.82 -7.04 -4.29
CA GLU A 183 6.64 -7.47 -5.06
C GLU A 183 6.03 -6.32 -5.85
N LEU A 184 5.96 -5.12 -5.26
CA LEU A 184 5.59 -3.90 -5.98
C LEU A 184 6.59 -3.69 -7.13
N ASP A 185 7.88 -3.53 -6.88
CA ASP A 185 8.87 -3.24 -7.92
C ASP A 185 8.85 -4.28 -9.06
N ALA A 186 8.68 -5.57 -8.72
CA ALA A 186 8.51 -6.65 -9.70
C ALA A 186 7.23 -6.49 -10.54
N THR A 187 6.10 -6.09 -9.93
CA THR A 187 4.85 -5.81 -10.66
C THR A 187 5.00 -4.59 -11.58
N THR A 188 5.78 -3.58 -11.18
CA THR A 188 6.13 -2.44 -12.06
C THR A 188 6.94 -2.92 -13.25
N ALA A 189 7.99 -3.69 -12.99
CA ALA A 189 8.86 -4.20 -14.03
C ALA A 189 8.08 -5.09 -15.01
N ALA A 190 7.17 -5.94 -14.52
CA ALA A 190 6.31 -6.79 -15.36
C ALA A 190 5.34 -5.97 -16.23
N GLY A 191 4.71 -4.93 -15.67
CA GLY A 191 3.85 -4.00 -16.42
C GLY A 191 4.60 -3.19 -17.49
N VAL A 192 5.84 -2.78 -17.18
CA VAL A 192 6.75 -2.12 -18.14
C VAL A 192 7.31 -3.12 -19.17
N SER A 193 7.48 -4.40 -18.80
CA SER A 193 7.91 -5.46 -19.71
C SER A 193 6.83 -5.81 -20.75
N THR A 194 5.55 -5.74 -20.38
CA THR A 194 4.47 -5.76 -21.38
C THR A 194 4.46 -4.52 -22.30
N ALA A 195 5.07 -3.42 -21.86
CA ALA A 195 5.36 -2.24 -22.68
C ALA A 195 6.70 -2.34 -23.46
N SER A 196 7.33 -3.52 -23.50
CA SER A 196 8.31 -3.85 -24.57
C SER A 196 7.62 -4.27 -25.88
N GLY A 197 6.29 -4.44 -25.88
CA GLY A 197 5.46 -4.17 -27.06
C GLY A 197 5.32 -2.65 -27.24
N PRO A 198 5.10 -2.14 -28.46
CA PRO A 198 5.21 -0.71 -28.78
C PRO A 198 4.58 0.17 -27.71
N ASP A 199 5.42 0.97 -27.02
CA ASP A 199 5.08 1.91 -25.94
C ASP A 199 3.59 2.25 -25.89
N LEU A 200 2.90 2.03 -24.76
CA LEU A 200 1.49 2.42 -24.58
C LEU A 200 1.14 3.82 -25.13
N PRO A 201 1.93 4.89 -24.95
CA PRO A 201 1.66 6.18 -25.60
C PRO A 201 1.77 6.13 -27.13
N THR A 202 2.67 5.29 -27.65
CA THR A 202 2.85 5.02 -29.08
C THR A 202 1.73 4.14 -29.64
N LEU A 203 1.26 3.12 -28.91
CA LEU A 203 0.07 2.32 -29.22
C LEU A 203 -1.20 3.16 -29.19
N VAL A 204 -1.37 4.03 -28.21
CA VAL A 204 -2.49 4.99 -28.17
C VAL A 204 -2.39 5.98 -29.32
N ARG A 205 -1.17 6.44 -29.68
CA ARG A 205 -0.94 7.24 -30.90
C ARG A 205 -1.32 6.47 -32.16
N LEU A 206 -0.88 5.23 -32.29
CA LEU A 206 -1.14 4.35 -33.44
C LEU A 206 -2.63 4.02 -33.54
N ALA A 207 -3.28 3.66 -32.44
CA ALA A 207 -4.70 3.43 -32.35
C ALA A 207 -5.48 4.70 -32.72
N ARG A 208 -5.05 5.87 -32.24
CA ARG A 208 -5.64 7.16 -32.62
C ARG A 208 -5.44 7.45 -34.11
N LEU A 209 -4.28 7.13 -34.67
CA LEU A 209 -3.95 7.30 -36.09
C LEU A 209 -4.76 6.35 -36.98
N VAL A 210 -4.89 5.09 -36.57
CA VAL A 210 -5.71 4.07 -37.22
C VAL A 210 -7.19 4.46 -37.15
N LEU A 211 -7.67 4.92 -36.00
CA LEU A 211 -9.06 5.33 -35.81
C LEU A 211 -9.37 6.58 -36.62
N LEU A 212 -8.45 7.57 -36.67
CA LEU A 212 -8.55 8.73 -37.57
C LEU A 212 -8.50 8.33 -39.05
N GLY A 213 -7.65 7.36 -39.41
CA GLY A 213 -7.57 6.82 -40.77
C GLY A 213 -8.85 6.11 -41.18
N LEU A 214 -9.43 5.30 -40.29
CA LEU A 214 -10.73 4.64 -40.50
C LEU A 214 -11.86 5.67 -40.58
N LEU A 215 -11.78 6.73 -39.79
CA LEU A 215 -12.69 7.88 -39.86
C LEU A 215 -12.63 8.58 -41.20
N ALA A 216 -11.41 8.90 -41.65
CA ALA A 216 -11.16 9.55 -42.93
C ALA A 216 -11.63 8.66 -44.09
N TRP A 217 -11.37 7.36 -44.00
CA TRP A 217 -11.84 6.37 -44.97
C TRP A 217 -13.36 6.32 -45.03
N LEU A 218 -14.06 6.32 -43.90
CA LEU A 218 -15.53 6.33 -43.86
C LEU A 218 -16.13 7.68 -44.28
N ALA A 219 -15.39 8.78 -44.14
CA ALA A 219 -15.82 10.09 -44.61
C ALA A 219 -15.88 10.15 -46.15
N ILE A 220 -15.03 9.41 -46.86
CA ILE A 220 -15.03 9.37 -48.33
C ILE A 220 -16.39 8.94 -48.93
N PRO A 221 -16.98 7.78 -48.58
CA PRO A 221 -18.29 7.38 -49.10
C PRO A 221 -19.42 8.31 -48.64
N ALA A 222 -19.31 8.92 -47.44
CA ALA A 222 -20.29 9.89 -46.96
C ALA A 222 -20.28 11.18 -47.81
N VAL A 223 -19.10 11.71 -48.15
CA VAL A 223 -18.96 12.87 -49.03
C VAL A 223 -19.41 12.55 -50.45
N LEU A 224 -19.08 11.36 -50.97
CA LEU A 224 -19.55 10.88 -52.27
C LEU A 224 -21.08 10.80 -52.34
N ALA A 225 -21.74 10.31 -51.29
CA ALA A 225 -23.19 10.25 -51.21
C ALA A 225 -23.83 11.66 -51.21
N ILE A 226 -23.25 12.62 -50.48
CA ILE A 226 -23.70 14.03 -50.47
C ILE A 226 -23.51 14.66 -51.86
N TRP A 227 -22.37 14.43 -52.50
CA TRP A 227 -22.06 14.97 -53.82
C TRP A 227 -23.00 14.40 -54.90
N LEU A 228 -23.23 13.07 -54.91
CA LEU A 228 -24.19 12.44 -55.81
C LEU A 228 -25.61 12.99 -55.60
N GLY A 229 -26.05 13.11 -54.35
CA GLY A 229 -27.36 13.66 -54.01
C GLY A 229 -27.54 15.10 -54.48
N TRP A 230 -26.49 15.92 -54.38
CA TRP A 230 -26.51 17.29 -54.85
C TRP A 230 -26.48 17.40 -56.38
N ARG A 231 -25.71 16.55 -57.05
CA ARG A 231 -25.68 16.43 -58.52
C ARG A 231 -27.06 16.11 -59.08
N PHE A 232 -27.76 15.13 -58.49
CA PHE A 232 -29.13 14.76 -58.85
C PHE A 232 -30.20 15.82 -58.54
N ARG A 233 -29.88 16.81 -57.70
CA ARG A 233 -30.79 17.94 -57.43
C ARG A 233 -30.61 19.08 -58.44
N ARG A 234 -29.49 19.12 -59.16
CA ARG A 234 -29.13 20.17 -60.12
C ARG A 234 -29.30 19.77 -61.59
N GLY A 235 -29.30 18.46 -61.90
CA GLY A 235 -29.68 17.93 -63.20
C GLY A 235 -31.11 17.42 -63.17
#